data_AF-A0A954DX43-F1
#
_entry.id   AF-A0A954DX43-F1
#
_cell.length_a   1.000
_cell.length_b   1.000
_cell.length_c   1.000
_cell.angle_alpha   90.00
_cell.angle_beta   90.00
_cell.angle_gamma   90.00
#
_symmetry.space_group_name_H-M   'P 1'
#
loop_
_entity.id
_entity.type
_entity.pdbx_description
1 polymer ?
#
loop_
_entity_poly.entity_id
_entity_poly.type
_entity_poly.pdbx_seq_one_letter_code
_entity_poly.pdbx_strand_id
1 'polypeptide(L)'
;MKLLLPGTLCTTALAAFVAWRIGGTEGVGVAVGATMGAGISLLGHQWQQHALRTRPERAMQAMMVGFLFKLAIVTLGALAFRFLEPAAAVCDWRSFLLSFAAGVLVVMVLGTLDSALQVKRRNELKESQAL
;
A
#
# COMPACT_ATOMS: atom_id res chain seq x y z
N MET A 1 13.82 3.76 -0.26
CA MET A 1 13.44 2.65 -1.20
C MET A 1 13.99 1.29 -0.78
N LYS A 2 15.18 1.19 -0.16
CA LYS A 2 15.77 -0.12 0.18
C LYS A 2 14.91 -0.98 1.13
N LEU A 3 14.06 -0.37 1.97
CA LEU A 3 13.17 -1.08 2.90
C LEU A 3 11.78 -1.39 2.34
N LEU A 4 11.30 -0.57 1.40
CA LEU A 4 9.92 -0.65 0.91
C LEU A 4 9.69 -1.87 0.02
N LEU A 5 10.57 -2.10 -0.95
CA LEU A 5 10.51 -3.26 -1.85
C LEU A 5 10.50 -4.60 -1.11
N PRO A 6 11.48 -4.91 -0.23
CA PRO A 6 11.46 -6.18 0.49
C PRO A 6 10.27 -6.29 1.43
N GLY A 7 9.82 -5.19 2.04
CA GLY A 7 8.62 -5.20 2.87
C GLY A 7 7.32 -5.45 2.09
N THR A 8 7.19 -4.87 0.89
CA THR A 8 6.06 -5.18 -0.02
C THR A 8 6.11 -6.64 -0.48
N LEU A 9 7.29 -7.16 -0.81
CA LEU A 9 7.43 -8.56 -1.22
C LEU A 9 7.08 -9.50 -0.08
N CYS A 10 7.58 -9.23 1.13
CA CYS A 10 7.30 -10.03 2.32
C CYS A 10 5.80 -10.03 2.67
N THR A 11 5.14 -8.87 2.58
CA THR A 11 3.68 -8.81 2.80
C THR A 11 2.89 -9.53 1.73
N THR A 12 3.24 -9.38 0.45
CA THR A 12 2.57 -10.14 -0.62
C THR A 12 2.81 -11.65 -0.49
N ALA A 13 4.00 -12.07 -0.08
CA ALA A 13 4.32 -13.48 0.15
C ALA A 13 3.54 -14.05 1.35
N LEU A 14 3.47 -13.29 2.44
CA LEU A 14 2.70 -13.67 3.62
C LEU A 14 1.19 -13.73 3.29
N ALA A 15 0.68 -12.76 2.55
CA ALA A 15 -0.72 -12.76 2.10
C ALA A 15 -1.02 -13.93 1.16
N ALA A 16 -0.11 -14.26 0.23
CA ALA A 16 -0.25 -15.42 -0.64
C ALA A 16 -0.24 -16.74 0.16
N PHE A 17 0.61 -16.84 1.19
CA PHE A 17 0.65 -18.00 2.08
C PHE A 17 -0.65 -18.13 2.89
N VAL A 18 -1.17 -17.04 3.45
CA VAL A 18 -2.45 -17.02 4.17
C VAL A 18 -3.60 -17.38 3.23
N ALA A 19 -3.63 -16.82 2.03
CA ALA A 19 -4.63 -17.14 1.01
C ALA A 19 -4.61 -18.63 0.64
N TRP A 20 -3.43 -19.23 0.51
CA TRP A 20 -3.28 -20.66 0.21
C TRP A 20 -3.79 -21.55 1.36
N ARG A 21 -3.64 -21.10 2.62
CA ARG A 21 -4.10 -21.86 3.79
C ARG A 21 -5.60 -21.78 4.02
N ILE A 22 -6.22 -20.63 3.71
CA ILE A 22 -7.68 -20.45 3.84
C ILE A 22 -8.40 -21.14 2.66
N GLY A 23 -7.90 -20.96 1.44
CA GLY A 23 -8.54 -21.49 0.23
C GLY A 23 -9.90 -20.85 -0.06
N GLY A 24 -10.58 -21.36 -1.09
CA GLY A 24 -11.92 -20.91 -1.46
C GLY A 24 -12.03 -19.42 -1.83
N THR A 25 -13.23 -18.87 -1.69
CA THR A 25 -13.55 -17.47 -2.04
C THR A 25 -12.92 -16.46 -1.08
N GLU A 26 -12.75 -16.85 0.19
CA GLU A 26 -12.07 -16.03 1.21
C GLU A 26 -10.59 -15.86 0.89
N GLY A 27 -9.89 -16.95 0.54
CA GLY A 27 -8.47 -16.92 0.17
C GLY A 27 -8.22 -16.05 -1.07
N VAL A 28 -9.08 -16.12 -2.09
CA VAL A 28 -9.02 -15.23 -3.26
C VAL A 28 -9.21 -13.77 -2.84
N GLY A 29 -10.18 -13.49 -1.96
CA GLY A 29 -10.38 -12.17 -1.39
C GLY A 29 -9.14 -11.63 -0.69
N VAL A 30 -8.47 -12.45 0.12
CA VAL A 30 -7.21 -12.09 0.79
C VAL A 30 -6.11 -11.77 -0.22
N ALA A 31 -5.91 -12.61 -1.23
CA ALA A 31 -4.86 -12.43 -2.22
C ALA A 31 -5.09 -11.15 -3.05
N VAL A 32 -6.31 -10.93 -3.54
CA VAL A 32 -6.67 -9.75 -4.35
C VAL A 32 -6.59 -8.47 -3.52
N GLY A 33 -7.15 -8.48 -2.31
CA GLY A 33 -7.13 -7.30 -1.44
C GLY A 33 -5.71 -6.92 -1.04
N ALA A 34 -4.89 -7.87 -0.60
CA ALA A 34 -3.51 -7.60 -0.22
C ALA A 34 -2.66 -7.09 -1.40
N THR A 35 -2.76 -7.73 -2.57
CA THR A 35 -1.98 -7.32 -3.76
C THR A 35 -2.40 -5.95 -4.27
N MET A 36 -3.70 -5.66 -4.35
CA MET A 36 -4.20 -4.34 -4.73
C MET A 36 -3.80 -3.28 -3.70
N GLY A 37 -4.03 -3.53 -2.41
CA GLY A 37 -3.71 -2.60 -1.33
C GLY A 37 -2.23 -2.25 -1.27
N ALA A 38 -1.35 -3.25 -1.41
CA ALA A 38 0.09 -3.06 -1.48
C ALA A 38 0.51 -2.33 -2.76
N GLY A 39 -0.01 -2.75 -3.93
CA GLY A 39 0.34 -2.17 -5.23
C GLY A 39 -0.01 -0.69 -5.35
N ILE A 40 -1.24 -0.32 -4.98
CA ILE A 40 -1.69 1.08 -5.01
C ILE A 40 -0.92 1.92 -3.99
N SER A 41 -0.62 1.36 -2.82
CA SER A 41 0.17 2.07 -1.81
C SER A 41 1.61 2.30 -2.25
N LEU A 42 2.22 1.33 -2.95
CA LEU A 42 3.55 1.47 -3.52
C LEU A 42 3.57 2.56 -4.62
N LEU A 43 2.59 2.55 -5.52
CA LEU A 43 2.45 3.58 -6.56
C LEU A 43 2.26 4.97 -5.96
N GLY A 44 1.35 5.11 -4.99
CA GLY A 44 1.13 6.37 -4.29
C GLY A 44 2.40 6.88 -3.59
N HIS A 45 3.17 5.97 -2.98
CA HIS A 45 4.43 6.34 -2.34
C HIS A 45 5.49 6.78 -3.36
N GLN A 46 5.63 6.08 -4.49
CA GLN A 46 6.55 6.48 -5.56
C GLN A 46 6.19 7.86 -6.13
N TRP A 47 4.89 8.11 -6.34
CA TRP A 47 4.43 9.40 -6.80
C TRP A 47 4.69 10.50 -5.77
N GLN A 48 4.47 10.24 -4.48
CA GLN A 48 4.81 11.16 -3.41
C GLN A 48 6.33 11.45 -3.35
N GLN A 49 7.19 10.44 -3.49
CA GLN A 49 8.64 10.65 -3.56
C GLN A 49 9.03 11.48 -4.79
N HIS A 50 8.40 11.23 -5.94
CA HIS A 50 8.63 12.02 -7.13
C HIS A 50 8.21 13.49 -6.94
N ALA A 51 7.04 13.73 -6.33
CA ALA A 51 6.57 15.06 -5.99
C ALA A 51 7.53 15.76 -5.01
N LEU A 52 8.01 15.08 -3.97
CA LEU A 52 8.99 15.64 -3.03
C LEU A 52 10.30 16.08 -3.68
N ARG A 53 10.74 15.40 -4.74
CA ARG A 53 11.98 15.73 -5.48
C ARG A 53 11.80 16.86 -6.48
N THR A 54 10.62 16.96 -7.10
CA THR A 54 10.37 17.90 -8.21
C THR A 54 9.66 19.17 -7.77
N ARG A 55 8.68 19.05 -6.87
CA ARG A 55 7.76 20.11 -6.41
C ARG A 55 7.30 19.82 -4.97
N PRO A 56 8.15 20.07 -3.94
CA PRO A 56 7.85 19.73 -2.56
C PRO A 56 6.56 20.37 -2.03
N GLU A 57 6.17 21.54 -2.56
CA GLU A 57 4.90 22.21 -2.26
C GLU A 57 3.67 21.37 -2.63
N ARG A 58 3.79 20.41 -3.57
CA ARG A 58 2.72 19.50 -3.97
C ARG A 58 2.74 18.16 -3.24
N ALA A 59 3.69 17.90 -2.35
CA ALA A 59 3.82 16.61 -1.68
C ALA A 59 2.59 16.26 -0.82
N MET A 60 2.02 17.24 -0.12
CA MET A 60 0.79 17.07 0.66
C MET A 60 -0.40 16.74 -0.24
N GLN A 61 -0.53 17.45 -1.37
CA GLN A 61 -1.58 17.18 -2.35
C GLN A 61 -1.45 15.77 -2.93
N ALA A 62 -0.24 15.33 -3.29
CA ALA A 62 0.01 13.97 -3.77
C ALA A 62 -0.37 12.90 -2.72
N MET A 63 -0.09 13.15 -1.44
CA MET A 63 -0.50 12.28 -0.34
C MET A 63 -2.03 12.20 -0.22
N MET A 64 -2.73 13.33 -0.26
CA MET A 64 -4.20 13.36 -0.22
C MET A 64 -4.83 12.65 -1.43
N VAL A 65 -4.35 12.92 -2.64
CA VAL A 65 -4.85 12.26 -3.86
C VAL A 65 -4.59 10.76 -3.80
N GLY A 66 -3.41 10.33 -3.36
CA GLY A 66 -3.10 8.92 -3.16
C GLY A 66 -4.00 8.23 -2.13
N PHE A 67 -4.40 8.94 -1.08
CA PHE A 67 -5.35 8.44 -0.08
C PHE A 67 -6.78 8.33 -0.65
N LEU A 68 -7.27 9.37 -1.31
CA LEU A 68 -8.59 9.36 -1.96
C LEU A 68 -8.69 8.27 -3.02
N PHE A 69 -7.63 8.04 -3.77
CA PHE A 69 -7.58 6.97 -4.77
C PHE A 69 -7.67 5.58 -4.14
N LYS A 70 -7.02 5.36 -2.98
CA LYS A 70 -7.17 4.10 -2.20
C LYS A 70 -8.60 3.92 -1.72
N LEU A 71 -9.24 4.99 -1.20
CA LEU A 71 -10.63 4.94 -0.79
C LEU A 71 -11.57 4.62 -1.97
N ALA A 72 -11.37 5.27 -3.12
CA ALA A 72 -12.15 4.98 -4.31
C ALA A 72 -12.02 3.51 -4.73
N ILE A 73 -10.80 2.97 -4.77
CA ILE A 73 -10.58 1.59 -5.18
C ILE A 73 -11.15 0.59 -4.18
N VAL A 74 -10.95 0.79 -2.88
CA VAL A 74 -11.48 -0.14 -1.88
C VAL A 74 -13.01 -0.14 -1.85
N THR A 75 -13.62 1.04 -1.99
CA THR A 75 -15.09 1.17 -2.08
C THR A 75 -15.63 0.53 -3.35
N LEU A 76 -15.07 0.85 -4.52
CA LEU A 76 -15.51 0.27 -5.79
C LEU A 76 -15.30 -1.24 -5.83
N GLY A 77 -14.16 -1.73 -5.32
CA GLY A 77 -13.87 -3.17 -5.20
C GLY A 77 -14.87 -3.88 -4.30
N ALA A 78 -15.14 -3.32 -3.11
CA ALA A 78 -16.11 -3.90 -2.18
C ALA A 78 -17.53 -3.90 -2.74
N LEU A 79 -17.96 -2.83 -3.42
CA LEU A 79 -19.25 -2.76 -4.09
C LEU A 79 -19.34 -3.77 -5.24
N ALA A 80 -18.29 -3.89 -6.05
CA ALA A 80 -18.23 -4.87 -7.13
C ALA A 80 -18.38 -6.30 -6.61
N PHE A 81 -17.60 -6.69 -5.59
CA PHE A 81 -17.72 -8.02 -4.98
C PHE A 81 -19.04 -8.24 -4.21
N ARG A 82 -19.69 -7.17 -3.74
CA ARG A 82 -20.95 -7.28 -2.99
C ARG A 82 -22.18 -7.41 -3.88
N PHE A 83 -22.19 -6.73 -5.03
CA PHE A 83 -23.37 -6.57 -5.88
C PHE A 83 -23.27 -7.29 -7.24
N LEU A 84 -22.07 -7.63 -7.72
CA LEU A 84 -21.90 -8.43 -8.94
C LEU A 84 -21.81 -9.90 -8.56
N GLU A 85 -22.87 -10.66 -8.85
CA GLU A 85 -22.98 -12.09 -8.57
C GLU A 85 -21.79 -12.92 -9.07
N PRO A 86 -21.26 -12.71 -10.30
CA PRO A 86 -20.08 -13.43 -10.78
C PRO A 86 -18.82 -13.15 -9.94
N ALA A 87 -18.69 -11.93 -9.42
CA ALA A 87 -17.55 -11.52 -8.61
C ALA A 87 -17.67 -12.05 -7.17
N ALA A 88 -18.89 -12.02 -6.61
CA ALA A 88 -19.19 -12.58 -5.29
C ALA A 88 -18.96 -14.09 -5.21
N ALA A 89 -19.17 -14.81 -6.31
CA ALA A 89 -18.95 -16.25 -6.40
C ALA A 89 -17.46 -16.66 -6.30
N VAL A 90 -16.54 -15.74 -6.58
CA VAL A 90 -15.09 -16.02 -6.58
C VAL A 90 -14.34 -15.33 -5.44
N CYS A 91 -14.87 -14.26 -4.87
CA CYS A 91 -14.16 -13.39 -3.95
C CYS A 91 -15.10 -12.89 -2.82
N ASP A 92 -14.77 -13.23 -1.57
CA ASP A 92 -15.48 -12.67 -0.41
C ASP A 92 -15.07 -11.21 -0.15
N TRP A 93 -16.05 -10.31 -0.18
CA TRP A 93 -15.83 -8.87 -0.04
C TRP A 93 -15.26 -8.48 1.32
N ARG A 94 -15.55 -9.23 2.40
CA ARG A 94 -15.03 -8.93 3.75
C ARG A 94 -13.54 -9.26 3.83
N SER A 95 -13.17 -10.43 3.35
CA SER A 95 -11.78 -10.89 3.21
C SER A 95 -10.96 -9.94 2.35
N PHE A 96 -11.55 -9.46 1.24
CA PHE A 96 -10.96 -8.41 0.41
C PHE A 96 -10.70 -7.12 1.19
N LEU A 97 -11.70 -6.58 1.90
CA LEU A 97 -11.56 -5.33 2.66
C LEU A 97 -10.48 -5.42 3.74
N LEU A 98 -10.49 -6.50 4.52
CA LEU A 98 -9.54 -6.70 5.62
C LEU A 98 -8.10 -6.82 5.11
N SER A 99 -7.89 -7.62 4.06
CA SER A 99 -6.56 -7.80 3.48
C SER A 99 -6.06 -6.56 2.74
N PHE A 100 -6.95 -5.81 2.08
CA PHE A 100 -6.62 -4.51 1.50
C PHE A 100 -6.15 -3.52 2.57
N ALA A 101 -6.91 -3.38 3.66
CA ALA A 101 -6.56 -2.50 4.76
C ALA A 101 -5.20 -2.89 5.38
N ALA A 102 -4.97 -4.19 5.61
CA ALA A 102 -3.70 -4.69 6.10
C ALA A 102 -2.53 -4.36 5.15
N GLY A 103 -2.70 -4.57 3.84
CA GLY A 103 -1.69 -4.23 2.83
C GLY A 103 -1.34 -2.74 2.81
N VAL A 104 -2.37 -1.87 2.87
CA VAL A 104 -2.17 -0.41 2.94
C VAL A 104 -1.42 -0.02 4.21
N LEU A 105 -1.80 -0.57 5.37
CA LEU A 105 -1.18 -0.24 6.66
C LEU A 105 0.30 -0.60 6.69
N VAL A 106 0.66 -1.81 6.23
CA VAL A 106 2.07 -2.21 6.24
C VAL A 106 2.90 -1.32 5.32
N VAL A 107 2.44 -1.04 4.10
CA VAL A 107 3.17 -0.15 3.19
C VAL A 107 3.27 1.27 3.75
N MET A 108 2.22 1.76 4.42
CA MET A 108 2.23 3.07 5.07
C MET A 108 3.27 3.16 6.20
N VAL A 109 3.32 2.17 7.08
CA VAL A 109 4.31 2.10 8.17
C VAL A 109 5.73 2.06 7.59
N LEU A 110 5.99 1.18 6.63
CA LEU A 110 7.30 1.07 5.99
C LEU A 110 7.70 2.35 5.25
N GLY A 111 6.76 2.97 4.53
CA GLY A 111 6.99 4.23 3.84
C GLY A 111 7.28 5.40 4.79
N THR A 112 6.64 5.40 5.96
CA THR A 112 6.88 6.40 7.02
C THR A 112 8.27 6.23 7.63
N LEU A 113 8.67 4.98 7.93
CA LEU A 113 10.00 4.66 8.43
C LEU A 113 11.11 5.00 7.42
N ASP A 114 10.93 4.66 6.14
CA ASP A 114 11.89 5.02 5.08
C ASP A 114 12.03 6.53 4.95
N SER A 115 10.93 7.28 5.09
CA SER A 115 10.94 8.75 5.08
C SER A 115 11.65 9.34 6.30
N ALA A 116 11.39 8.83 7.50
CA ALA A 116 12.07 9.26 8.72
C ALA A 116 13.59 9.03 8.66
N LEU A 117 14.00 7.86 8.15
CA LEU A 117 15.42 7.52 7.96
C LEU A 117 16.11 8.40 6.90
N GLN A 118 15.39 8.82 5.87
CA GLN A 118 15.92 9.74 4.86
C GLN A 118 16.14 11.14 5.45
N VAL A 119 15.21 11.63 6.28
CA VAL A 119 15.35 12.92 6.98
C VAL A 119 16.56 12.90 7.91
N LYS A 120 16.71 11.83 8.72
CA LYS A 120 17.85 11.68 9.64
C LYS A 120 19.20 11.74 8.89
N ARG A 121 19.36 10.95 7.82
CA ARG A 121 20.59 10.93 7.01
C ARG A 121 20.92 12.29 6.39
N ARG A 122 19.91 13.05 5.99
CA ARG A 122 20.13 14.38 5.40
C ARG A 122 20.62 15.40 6.43
N ASN A 123 20.23 15.26 7.70
CA ASN A 123 20.72 16.14 8.76
C ASN A 123 22.19 15.83 9.10
N GLU A 124 22.55 14.54 9.24
CA GLU A 124 23.94 14.10 9.51
C GLU A 124 24.93 14.59 8.42
N LEU A 125 24.50 14.60 7.15
CA LEU A 125 25.31 15.12 6.04
C LEU A 125 25.50 16.64 6.10
N LYS A 126 24.49 17.39 6.55
CA LYS A 126 24.61 18.85 6.72
C LYS A 126 25.57 19.20 7.85
N GLU A 127 25.54 18.44 8.95
CA GLU A 127 26.48 18.60 10.06
C GLU A 127 27.92 18.30 9.62
N SER A 128 28.11 17.25 8.82
CA SER A 128 29.44 16.89 8.30
C SER A 128 30.04 17.92 7.32
N GLN A 129 29.20 18.72 6.66
CA GLN A 129 29.64 19.80 5.76
C GLN A 129 29.90 21.14 6.46
N ALA A 130 29.49 21.26 7.73
CA ALA A 130 29.66 22.47 8.51
C ALA A 130 30.96 22.48 9.34
N LEU A 131 31.65 21.34 9.40
CA LEU A 131 32.96 21.16 10.05
C LEU A 131 34.09 21.25 9.01
#